data_AF-A0A8G1RY45-F1
#
_entry.id   AF-A0A8G1RY45-F1
#
_cell.length_a   1.000
_cell.length_b   1.000
_cell.length_c   1.000
_cell.angle_alpha   90.00
_cell.angle_beta   90.00
_cell.angle_gamma   90.00
#
_symmetry.space_group_name_H-M   'P 1'
#
loop_
_entity.id
_entity.type
_entity.pdbx_description
1 polymer ?
#
loop_
_entity_poly.entity_id
_entity_poly.type
_entity_poly.pdbx_seq_one_letter_code
_entity_poly.pdbx_strand_id
1 'polypeptide(L)'
;FGTTSIREGQLVTWPNTYRTKQEPFGLVDPSQPGNLTLAKLRLIDPHYRICSTRNVPPQQHDWWASAAREAAQLDRRLPPEIVCAVMEHIGHPPISAAEAEIWRGELLGDHERAQKA
;
A
#
# COMPACT_ATOMS: atom_id res chain seq x y z
N PHE A 1 -2.76 -21.26 22.01
CA PHE A 1 -2.00 -21.26 20.74
C PHE A 1 -2.78 -22.07 19.73
N GLY A 2 -2.88 -21.64 18.48
CA GLY A 2 -3.69 -22.31 17.47
C GLY A 2 -3.20 -21.96 16.06
N THR A 3 -3.50 -22.86 15.13
CA THR A 3 -3.15 -22.73 13.72
C THR A 3 -4.44 -22.69 12.92
N THR A 4 -4.52 -21.77 11.95
CA THR A 4 -5.64 -21.70 11.01
C THR A 4 -5.11 -21.65 9.59
N SER A 5 -5.71 -22.43 8.70
CA SER A 5 -5.43 -22.35 7.26
C SER A 5 -6.13 -21.13 6.67
N ILE A 6 -5.41 -20.39 5.83
CA ILE A 6 -5.95 -19.27 5.06
C ILE A 6 -6.80 -19.83 3.92
N ARG A 7 -8.05 -19.38 3.82
CA ARG A 7 -8.97 -19.72 2.72
C ARG A 7 -9.47 -18.44 2.06
N GLU A 8 -9.79 -18.51 0.78
CA GLU A 8 -10.42 -17.40 0.07
C GLU A 8 -11.77 -17.05 0.74
N GLY A 9 -12.06 -15.75 0.83
CA GLY A 9 -13.25 -15.23 1.52
C GLY A 9 -13.22 -15.33 3.05
N GLN A 10 -12.14 -15.86 3.64
CA GLN A 10 -12.03 -15.98 5.09
C GLN A 10 -11.56 -14.67 5.74
N LEU A 11 -12.33 -14.21 6.73
CA LEU A 11 -11.91 -13.16 7.65
C LEU A 11 -11.42 -13.79 8.96
N VAL A 12 -10.19 -13.45 9.37
CA VAL A 12 -9.63 -13.86 10.65
C VAL A 12 -9.28 -12.61 11.45
N THR A 13 -9.76 -12.54 12.70
CA THR A 13 -9.53 -11.41 13.60
C THR A 13 -8.94 -11.90 14.92
N TRP A 14 -7.93 -11.20 15.43
CA TRP A 14 -7.33 -11.51 16.72
C TRP A 14 -6.77 -10.23 17.37
N PRO A 15 -6.60 -10.21 18.70
CA PRO A 15 -5.94 -9.11 19.40
C PRO A 15 -4.48 -8.94 18.96
N ASN A 16 -4.03 -7.70 18.77
CA ASN A 16 -2.62 -7.39 18.45
C ASN A 16 -1.63 -7.76 19.57
N THR A 17 -2.11 -8.14 20.75
CA THR A 17 -1.28 -8.64 21.87
C THR A 17 -0.73 -10.04 21.61
N TYR A 18 -1.30 -10.79 20.64
CA TYR A 18 -0.78 -12.10 20.27
C TYR A 18 0.34 -11.98 19.23
N ARG A 19 1.44 -12.67 19.48
CA ARG A 19 2.49 -12.88 18.48
C ARG A 19 1.95 -13.82 17.41
N THR A 20 1.99 -13.37 16.16
CA THR A 20 1.57 -14.18 15.01
C THR A 20 2.74 -14.41 14.05
N LYS A 21 2.75 -15.57 13.42
CA LYS A 21 3.67 -15.92 12.33
C LYS A 21 2.84 -16.48 11.17
N GLN A 22 3.21 -16.10 9.95
CA GLN A 22 2.73 -16.74 8.74
C GLN A 22 3.76 -17.81 8.34
N GLU A 23 3.31 -19.06 8.19
CA GLU A 23 4.17 -20.10 7.66
C GLU A 23 4.35 -19.94 6.13
N PRO A 24 5.48 -20.41 5.57
CA PRO A 24 5.69 -20.42 4.13
C PRO A 24 4.56 -21.14 3.40
N PHE A 25 4.21 -20.67 2.20
CA PHE A 25 3.20 -21.28 1.34
C PHE A 25 3.67 -21.27 -0.12
N GLY A 26 3.07 -22.13 -0.93
CA GLY A 26 3.34 -22.24 -2.36
C GLY A 26 2.12 -22.77 -3.10
N LEU A 27 2.17 -22.72 -4.43
CA LEU A 27 1.16 -23.33 -5.27
C LEU A 27 1.27 -24.85 -5.20
N VAL A 28 0.11 -25.54 -5.28
CA VAL A 28 0.08 -27.01 -5.39
C VAL A 28 0.76 -27.45 -6.68
N ASP A 29 0.52 -26.72 -7.76
CA ASP A 29 1.22 -26.86 -9.05
C ASP A 29 2.05 -25.59 -9.31
N PRO A 30 3.39 -25.66 -9.18
CA PRO A 30 4.28 -24.53 -9.43
C PRO A 30 4.31 -24.05 -10.89
N SER A 31 3.81 -24.84 -11.85
CA SER A 31 3.76 -24.45 -13.26
C SER A 31 2.60 -23.51 -13.58
N GLN A 32 1.62 -23.41 -12.68
CA GLN A 32 0.46 -22.54 -12.84
C GLN A 32 0.73 -21.14 -12.27
N PRO A 33 0.15 -20.08 -12.83
CA PRO A 33 0.18 -18.77 -12.21
C PRO A 33 -0.70 -18.75 -10.96
N GLY A 34 -0.23 -18.08 -9.91
CA GLY A 34 -1.04 -17.86 -8.71
C GLY A 34 -0.35 -16.97 -7.68
N ASN A 35 -1.15 -16.26 -6.89
CA ASN A 35 -0.68 -15.40 -5.81
C ASN A 35 -1.63 -15.50 -4.60
N LEU A 36 -1.13 -15.12 -3.43
CA LEU A 36 -1.95 -14.92 -2.23
C LEU A 36 -2.04 -13.43 -1.93
N THR A 37 -3.22 -12.85 -2.09
CA THR A 37 -3.48 -11.46 -1.71
C THR A 37 -4.25 -11.41 -0.39
N LEU A 38 -3.71 -10.67 0.59
CA LEU A 38 -4.31 -10.50 1.91
C LEU A 38 -4.54 -9.02 2.19
N ALA A 39 -5.76 -8.67 2.62
CA ALA A 39 -6.04 -7.37 3.21
C ALA A 39 -5.91 -7.46 4.73
N LYS A 40 -4.97 -6.70 5.32
CA LYS A 40 -4.78 -6.62 6.78
C LYS A 40 -5.33 -5.30 7.30
N LEU A 41 -6.32 -5.38 8.18
CA LEU A 41 -6.89 -4.24 8.88
C LEU A 41 -6.40 -4.24 10.32
N ARG A 42 -6.03 -3.07 10.85
CA ARG A 42 -5.74 -2.89 12.28
C ARG A 42 -6.75 -1.94 12.88
N LEU A 43 -7.47 -2.42 13.89
CA LEU A 43 -8.26 -1.53 14.75
C LEU A 43 -7.32 -0.85 15.74
N ILE A 44 -7.48 0.47 15.83
CA ILE A 44 -6.76 1.34 16.77
C ILE A 44 -7.73 1.84 17.83
N ASP A 45 -7.22 2.18 19.01
CA ASP A 45 -8.01 2.78 20.07
C ASP A 45 -8.54 4.17 19.61
N PRO A 46 -9.87 4.38 19.57
CA PRO A 46 -10.43 5.67 19.15
C PRO A 46 -10.13 6.83 20.11
N HIS A 47 -9.75 6.55 21.36
CA HIS A 47 -9.35 7.57 22.34
C HIS A 47 -7.92 8.07 22.10
N TYR A 48 -7.12 7.36 21.29
CA TYR A 48 -5.77 7.76 20.94
C TYR A 48 -5.74 8.36 19.53
N ARG A 49 -5.47 9.67 19.42
CA ARG A 49 -5.47 10.37 18.13
C ARG A 49 -4.12 10.17 17.43
N ILE A 50 -4.11 9.34 16.39
CA ILE A 50 -2.98 9.22 15.45
C ILE A 50 -3.32 9.89 14.12
N CYS A 51 -2.31 10.17 13.29
CA CYS A 51 -2.53 10.60 11.91
C CYS A 51 -3.39 9.57 11.18
N SER A 52 -4.58 9.99 10.76
CA SER A 52 -5.49 9.13 9.99
C SER A 52 -5.02 9.02 8.56
N THR A 53 -5.14 7.82 7.98
CA THR A 53 -4.99 7.60 6.54
C THR A 53 -6.00 8.39 5.71
N ARG A 54 -7.09 8.89 6.30
CA ARG A 54 -7.99 9.87 5.65
C ARG A 54 -7.24 11.13 5.16
N ASN A 55 -6.17 11.51 5.84
CA ASN A 55 -5.39 12.69 5.50
C ASN A 55 -4.20 12.37 4.58
N VAL A 56 -4.02 11.10 4.22
CA VAL A 56 -2.93 10.67 3.35
C VAL A 56 -3.43 10.78 1.91
N PRO A 57 -2.80 11.63 1.07
CA PRO A 57 -3.19 11.73 -0.33
C PRO A 57 -2.88 10.41 -1.07
N PRO A 58 -3.45 10.19 -2.26
CA PRO A 58 -3.11 9.03 -3.07
C PRO A 58 -1.59 8.87 -3.18
N GLN A 59 -1.09 7.66 -2.93
CA GLN A 59 0.34 7.36 -2.94
C GLN A 59 0.84 6.88 -4.30
N GLN A 60 -0.06 6.64 -5.25
CA GLN A 60 0.28 6.35 -6.65
C GLN A 60 0.29 7.66 -7.42
N HIS A 61 1.37 7.91 -8.16
CA HIS A 61 1.61 9.16 -8.87
C HIS A 61 0.43 9.62 -9.73
N ASP A 62 -0.08 8.74 -10.59
CA ASP A 62 -1.16 9.10 -11.55
C ASP A 62 -2.49 9.42 -10.86
N TRP A 63 -2.76 8.76 -9.73
CA TRP A 63 -3.95 9.03 -8.92
C TRP A 63 -3.82 10.35 -8.17
N TRP A 64 -2.63 10.63 -7.65
CA TRP A 64 -2.37 11.90 -6.99
C TRP A 64 -2.48 13.06 -7.96
N ALA A 65 -1.93 12.95 -9.16
CA ALA A 65 -1.93 14.04 -10.13
C ALA A 65 -3.36 14.49 -10.46
N SER A 66 -4.25 13.51 -10.68
CA SER A 66 -5.68 13.75 -10.90
C SER A 66 -6.35 14.39 -9.68
N ALA A 67 -6.10 13.83 -8.48
CA ALA A 67 -6.70 14.33 -7.24
C ALA A 67 -6.20 15.74 -6.86
N ALA A 68 -4.92 16.05 -7.10
CA ALA A 68 -4.32 17.34 -6.82
C ALA A 68 -4.87 18.43 -7.77
N ARG A 69 -4.98 18.10 -9.07
CA ARG A 69 -5.61 18.95 -10.09
C ARG A 69 -7.05 19.32 -9.72
N GLU A 70 -7.82 18.33 -9.27
CA GLU A 70 -9.20 18.52 -8.80
C GLU A 70 -9.26 19.35 -7.51
N ALA A 71 -8.50 18.98 -6.48
CA ALA A 71 -8.52 19.64 -5.18
C ALA A 71 -8.15 21.13 -5.25
N ALA A 72 -7.18 21.48 -6.09
CA ALA A 72 -6.77 22.87 -6.32
C ALA A 72 -7.63 23.61 -7.36
N GLN A 73 -8.58 22.91 -7.99
CA GLN A 73 -9.46 23.40 -9.04
C GLN A 73 -8.68 24.05 -10.19
N LEU A 74 -7.55 23.45 -10.58
CA LEU A 74 -6.61 24.08 -11.51
C LEU A 74 -7.26 24.39 -12.86
N ASP A 75 -8.11 23.51 -13.36
CA ASP A 75 -8.81 23.67 -14.64
C ASP A 75 -9.78 24.84 -14.69
N ARG A 76 -10.26 25.29 -13.53
CA ARG A 76 -11.13 26.46 -13.43
C ARG A 76 -10.34 27.76 -13.29
N ARG A 77 -9.06 27.67 -12.90
CA ARG A 77 -8.23 28.81 -12.51
C ARG A 77 -7.14 29.14 -13.53
N LEU A 78 -6.74 28.17 -14.34
CA LEU A 78 -5.58 28.26 -15.23
C LEU A 78 -5.91 27.65 -16.61
N PRO A 79 -5.32 28.18 -17.69
CA PRO A 79 -5.38 27.53 -19.00
C PRO A 79 -4.75 26.12 -18.97
N PRO A 80 -5.21 25.18 -19.80
CA PRO A 80 -4.72 23.79 -19.81
C PRO A 80 -3.21 23.67 -19.95
N GLU A 81 -2.56 24.53 -20.73
CA GLU A 81 -1.12 24.53 -20.97
C GLU A 81 -0.34 24.82 -19.69
N ILE A 82 -0.85 25.74 -18.87
CA ILE A 82 -0.25 26.09 -17.58
C ILE A 82 -0.50 24.98 -16.56
N VAL A 83 -1.67 24.34 -16.58
CA VAL A 83 -1.95 23.17 -15.74
C VAL A 83 -0.95 22.05 -16.07
N CYS A 84 -0.76 21.71 -17.34
CA CYS A 84 0.21 20.69 -17.74
C CYS A 84 1.63 21.06 -17.30
N ALA A 85 2.07 22.29 -17.55
CA ALA A 85 3.40 22.75 -17.15
C ALA A 85 3.61 22.69 -15.63
N VAL A 86 2.60 23.04 -14.83
CA VAL A 86 2.66 22.94 -13.36
C VAL A 86 2.75 21.47 -12.94
N MET A 87 1.91 20.60 -13.48
CA MET A 87 1.92 19.17 -13.15
C MET A 87 3.24 18.49 -13.54
N GLU A 88 3.84 18.89 -14.67
CA GLU A 88 5.16 18.41 -15.12
C GLU A 88 6.30 18.96 -14.26
N HIS A 89 6.18 20.19 -13.74
CA HIS A 89 7.22 20.82 -12.93
C HIS A 89 7.21 20.37 -11.47
N ILE A 90 6.09 19.84 -10.97
CA ILE A 90 6.02 19.24 -9.64
C ILE A 90 6.75 17.89 -9.69
N GLY A 91 8.08 17.94 -9.60
CA GLY A 91 8.92 16.76 -9.38
C GLY A 91 8.57 16.07 -8.06
N HIS A 92 8.50 14.74 -8.12
CA HIS A 92 8.08 13.73 -7.12
C HIS A 92 7.70 14.27 -5.73
N PRO A 93 6.38 14.33 -5.46
CA PRO A 93 5.65 13.13 -5.03
C PRO A 93 4.28 12.95 -5.70
N PRO A 94 3.67 11.73 -5.69
CA PRO A 94 4.16 10.45 -5.18
C PRO A 94 5.14 9.71 -6.10
N ILE A 95 5.77 8.65 -5.56
CA ILE A 95 6.63 7.75 -6.33
C ILE A 95 5.85 7.03 -7.44
N SER A 96 6.54 6.73 -8.53
CA SER A 96 5.99 5.95 -9.63
C SER A 96 5.76 4.49 -9.21
N ALA A 97 4.93 3.76 -9.97
CA ALA A 97 4.71 2.34 -9.74
C ALA A 97 6.00 1.51 -9.88
N ALA A 98 6.89 1.90 -10.80
CA ALA A 98 8.18 1.24 -11.01
C ALA A 98 9.10 1.40 -9.79
N GLU A 99 9.21 2.62 -9.25
CA GLU A 99 9.97 2.88 -8.03
C GLU A 99 9.35 2.15 -6.82
N ALA A 100 8.03 2.13 -6.71
CA ALA A 100 7.34 1.40 -5.65
C ALA A 100 7.63 -0.11 -5.68
N GLU A 101 7.84 -0.70 -6.87
CA GLU A 101 8.25 -2.11 -7.00
C GLU A 101 9.68 -2.33 -6.50
N ILE A 102 10.59 -1.41 -6.79
CA ILE A 102 11.98 -1.48 -6.28
C ILE A 102 11.96 -1.46 -4.76
N TRP A 103 11.26 -0.50 -4.16
CA TRP A 103 11.10 -0.41 -2.70
C TRP A 103 10.45 -1.65 -2.10
N ARG A 104 9.48 -2.26 -2.81
CA ARG A 104 8.88 -3.53 -2.37
C ARG A 104 9.93 -4.64 -2.35
N GLY A 105 10.77 -4.75 -3.38
CA GLY A 105 11.84 -5.73 -3.45
C GLY A 105 12.84 -5.56 -2.30
N GLU A 106 13.27 -4.32 -2.02
CA GLU A 106 14.14 -4.02 -0.89
C GLU A 106 13.51 -4.39 0.46
N LEU A 107 12.25 -3.99 0.68
CA LEU A 107 11.51 -4.33 1.90
C LEU A 107 11.37 -5.84 2.12
N LEU A 108 11.13 -6.61 1.05
CA LEU A 108 11.09 -8.07 1.12
C LEU A 108 12.47 -8.64 1.48
N GLY A 109 13.54 -8.14 0.85
CA GLY A 109 14.91 -8.53 1.18
C GLY A 109 15.29 -8.21 2.63
N ASP A 110 14.86 -7.07 3.16
CA ASP A 110 15.08 -6.68 4.56
C ASP A 110 14.38 -7.66 5.50
N HIS A 111 13.14 -8.05 5.16
CA HIS A 111 12.38 -9.03 5.93
C HIS A 111 13.07 -10.39 5.97
N GLU A 112 13.61 -10.86 4.84
CA GLU A 112 14.38 -12.10 4.78
C GLU A 112 15.64 -12.05 5.65
N ARG A 113 16.36 -10.93 5.64
CA ARG A 113 17.56 -10.75 6.49
C ARG A 113 17.19 -10.75 7.97
N ALA A 114 16.10 -10.07 8.34
CA ALA A 114 15.62 -10.04 9.72
C ALA A 114 15.11 -11.40 10.24
N GLN A 115 14.65 -12.29 9.36
CA GLN A 115 14.27 -13.66 9.74
C GLN A 115 15.47 -14.61 9.90
N LYS A 116 16.59 -14.32 9.24
CA LYS A 116 17.81 -15.13 9.28
C LYS A 116 18.76 -14.76 10.42
N ALA A 117 18.59 -13.56 11.01
CA ALA A 117 19.33 -13.07 12.17
C ALA A 117 18.69 -13.53 13.48
#